data_AF-F2L0S9-F1
#
_entry.id   AF-F2L0S9-F1
#
_cell.length_a   1.000
_cell.length_b   1.000
_cell.length_c   1.000
_cell.angle_alpha   90.00
_cell.angle_beta   90.00
_cell.angle_gamma   90.00
#
_symmetry.space_group_name_H-M   'P 1'
#
loop_
_entity.id
_entity.type
_entity.pdbx_description
1 polymer ?
#
loop_
_entity_poly.entity_id
_entity_poly.type
_entity_poly.pdbx_seq_one_letter_code
_entity_poly.pdbx_strand_id
1 'polypeptide(L)'
;MRLISAKFSREGLFVDGKKVPEGFSPIELLAAAVAYGVGSKYMDAGLGEYEVECLVEGDEVRCRGRCAGVEERCLVFRLLRRAVAFECV
;
A
#
# COMPACT_ATOMS: atom_id res chain seq x y z
N MET A 1 -1.75 -11.61 -19.04
CA MET A 1 -1.19 -10.25 -18.87
C MET A 1 -2.35 -9.30 -18.61
N ARG A 2 -2.32 -8.53 -17.52
CA ARG A 2 -3.36 -7.55 -17.19
C ARG A 2 -2.76 -6.14 -17.26
N LEU A 3 -3.41 -5.25 -18.00
CA LEU A 3 -3.09 -3.82 -18.01
C LEU A 3 -3.93 -3.13 -16.94
N ILE A 4 -3.32 -2.23 -16.17
CA ILE A 4 -4.01 -1.35 -15.22
C ILE A 4 -3.85 0.08 -15.75
N SER A 5 -4.95 0.82 -15.84
CA SER A 5 -4.95 2.22 -16.30
C SER A 5 -5.25 3.15 -15.15
N ALA A 6 -4.38 4.15 -14.93
CA ALA A 6 -4.60 5.20 -13.95
C ALA A 6 -4.66 6.57 -14.66
N LYS A 7 -5.65 7.39 -14.28
CA LYS A 7 -5.85 8.73 -14.85
C LYS A 7 -6.10 9.72 -13.72
N PHE A 8 -5.36 10.83 -13.73
CA PHE A 8 -5.64 12.00 -12.92
C PHE A 8 -6.18 13.12 -13.80
N SER A 9 -7.29 13.74 -13.40
CA SER A 9 -7.91 14.87 -14.09
C SER A 9 -8.53 15.85 -13.09
N ARG A 10 -9.16 16.92 -13.60
CA ARG A 10 -9.94 17.85 -12.76
C ARG A 10 -11.11 17.19 -12.01
N GLU A 11 -11.53 16.00 -12.43
CA GLU A 11 -12.64 15.25 -11.82
C GLU A 11 -12.18 14.28 -10.73
N GLY A 12 -10.87 14.07 -10.58
CA GLY A 12 -10.25 13.21 -9.58
C GLY A 12 -9.25 12.19 -10.13
N LEU A 13 -8.86 11.23 -9.27
CA LEU A 13 -8.04 10.07 -9.60
C LEU A 13 -8.92 8.87 -9.91
N PHE A 14 -8.62 8.17 -11.00
CA PHE A 14 -9.33 6.99 -11.46
C PHE A 14 -8.36 5.83 -11.71
N VAL A 15 -8.72 4.62 -11.27
CA VAL A 15 -7.99 3.37 -11.55
C VAL A 15 -8.96 2.38 -12.20
N ASP A 16 -8.63 1.90 -13.41
CA ASP A 16 -9.49 1.06 -14.25
C ASP A 16 -10.92 1.64 -14.38
N GLY A 17 -11.00 2.97 -14.55
CA GLY A 17 -12.26 3.71 -14.66
C GLY A 17 -13.02 3.94 -13.35
N LYS A 18 -12.53 3.39 -12.22
CA LYS A 18 -13.15 3.57 -10.90
C LYS A 18 -12.51 4.76 -10.19
N LYS A 19 -13.35 5.68 -9.70
CA LYS A 19 -12.90 6.84 -8.92
C LYS A 19 -12.31 6.37 -7.59
N VAL A 20 -11.10 6.84 -7.28
CA VAL A 20 -10.44 6.64 -5.98
C VAL A 20 -11.00 7.68 -4.99
N PRO A 21 -11.23 7.33 -3.71
CA PRO A 21 -11.69 8.28 -2.70
C PRO A 21 -10.84 9.55 -2.66
N GLU A 22 -11.52 10.70 -2.55
CA GLU A 22 -10.88 12.00 -2.40
C GLU A 22 -10.45 12.25 -0.95
N GLY A 23 -9.65 13.29 -0.73
CA GLY A 23 -9.23 13.72 0.61
C GLY A 23 -7.91 13.11 1.09
N PHE A 24 -7.36 12.13 0.39
CA PHE A 24 -6.03 11.59 0.66
C PHE A 24 -4.96 12.27 -0.19
N SER A 25 -3.89 12.67 0.45
CA SER A 25 -2.64 13.07 -0.20
C SER A 25 -1.97 11.87 -0.89
N PRO A 26 -1.08 12.10 -1.88
CA PRO A 26 -0.35 11.03 -2.55
C PRO A 26 0.41 10.11 -1.59
N ILE A 27 0.91 10.65 -0.47
CA ILE A 27 1.66 9.86 0.52
C ILE A 27 0.73 8.97 1.37
N GLU A 28 -0.47 9.43 1.70
CA GLU A 28 -1.47 8.61 2.38
C GLU A 28 -1.98 7.50 1.45
N LEU A 29 -2.11 7.76 0.15
CA LEU A 29 -2.45 6.74 -0.85
C LEU A 29 -1.33 5.68 -0.97
N LEU A 30 -0.06 6.07 -0.84
CA LEU A 30 1.06 5.13 -0.79
C LEU A 30 0.96 4.24 0.45
N ALA A 31 0.77 4.82 1.63
CA ALA A 31 0.61 4.07 2.88
C ALA A 31 -0.59 3.10 2.81
N ALA A 32 -1.73 3.56 2.27
CA ALA A 32 -2.90 2.73 2.05
C ALA A 32 -2.63 1.56 1.08
N ALA A 33 -1.87 1.79 0.01
CA ALA A 33 -1.49 0.73 -0.93
C ALA A 33 -0.60 -0.33 -0.25
N VAL A 34 0.34 0.09 0.61
CA VAL A 34 1.19 -0.82 1.40
C VAL A 34 0.33 -1.63 2.36
N ALA A 35 -0.52 -0.97 3.16
CA ALA A 35 -1.40 -1.62 4.12
C ALA A 35 -2.34 -2.63 3.44
N TYR A 36 -2.94 -2.26 2.30
CA TYR A 36 -3.80 -3.17 1.54
C TYR A 36 -3.02 -4.37 0.96
N GLY A 37 -1.85 -4.12 0.39
CA GLY A 37 -1.00 -5.16 -0.17
C GLY A 37 -0.60 -6.21 0.85
N VAL A 38 -0.13 -5.79 2.03
CA VAL A 38 0.26 -6.70 3.11
C VAL A 38 -0.96 -7.30 3.80
N GLY A 39 -1.90 -6.44 4.19
CA GLY A 39 -3.10 -6.80 4.94
C GLY A 39 -3.97 -7.83 4.21
N SER A 40 -4.07 -7.76 2.88
CA SER A 40 -4.79 -8.78 2.11
C SER A 40 -4.21 -10.18 2.32
N LYS A 41 -2.87 -10.33 2.31
CA LYS A 41 -2.22 -11.63 2.55
C LYS A 41 -2.30 -12.05 4.02
N TYR A 42 -2.23 -11.09 4.93
CA TYR A 42 -2.41 -11.32 6.36
C TYR A 42 -3.80 -11.87 6.68
N MET A 43 -4.84 -11.24 6.12
CA MET A 43 -6.23 -11.67 6.25
C MET A 43 -6.49 -13.01 5.57
N ASP A 44 -5.97 -13.22 4.36
CA ASP A 44 -6.05 -14.52 3.65
C ASP A 44 -5.45 -15.67 4.51
N ALA A 45 -4.46 -15.37 5.34
CA ALA A 45 -3.81 -16.31 6.24
C ALA A 45 -4.54 -16.47 7.61
N GLY A 46 -5.66 -15.79 7.82
CA GLY A 46 -6.43 -15.85 9.07
C GLY A 46 -5.81 -15.10 10.25
N LEU A 47 -4.88 -14.17 9.99
CA LEU A 47 -4.14 -13.44 11.02
C LEU A 47 -4.86 -12.16 11.50
N GLY A 48 -6.08 -11.93 11.02
CA GLY A 48 -6.94 -10.81 11.42
C GLY A 48 -6.61 -9.50 10.70
N GLU A 49 -7.05 -8.40 11.32
CA GLU A 49 -6.84 -7.05 10.81
C GLU A 49 -5.36 -6.69 10.79
N TYR A 50 -4.99 -5.81 9.87
CA TYR A 50 -3.62 -5.43 9.64
C TYR A 50 -3.47 -3.92 9.60
N GLU A 51 -2.49 -3.43 10.34
CA GLU A 51 -2.16 -2.02 10.47
C GLU A 51 -0.71 -1.80 10.09
N VAL A 52 -0.45 -0.66 9.44
CA VAL A 52 0.89 -0.19 9.09
C VAL A 52 1.00 1.25 9.53
N GLU A 53 2.09 1.54 10.23
CA GLU A 53 2.47 2.89 10.61
C GLU A 53 3.55 3.37 9.65
N CYS A 54 3.36 4.50 8.98
CA CYS A 54 4.38 5.07 8.10
C CYS A 54 4.81 6.46 8.61
N LEU A 55 6.11 6.60 8.85
CA LEU A 55 6.76 7.87 9.15
C LEU A 55 7.30 8.47 7.85
N VAL A 56 7.10 9.78 7.68
CA VAL A 56 7.58 10.55 6.52
C VAL A 56 8.51 11.65 7.02
N GLU A 57 9.79 11.57 6.65
CA GLU A 57 10.84 12.52 7.05
C GLU A 57 11.59 12.99 5.81
N GLY A 58 11.28 14.20 5.34
CA GLY A 58 11.88 14.73 4.11
C GLY A 58 11.48 13.91 2.89
N ASP A 59 12.47 13.28 2.25
CA ASP A 59 12.32 12.38 1.10
C ASP A 59 12.30 10.90 1.49
N GLU A 60 12.40 10.57 2.77
CA GLU A 60 12.34 9.21 3.28
C GLU A 60 10.94 8.86 3.80
N VAL A 61 10.50 7.62 3.50
CA VAL A 61 9.31 7.01 4.05
C VAL A 61 9.74 5.72 4.74
N ARG A 62 9.37 5.55 6.01
CA ARG A 62 9.66 4.35 6.81
C ARG A 62 8.36 3.78 7.33
N CYS A 63 7.96 2.61 6.86
CA CYS A 63 6.76 1.92 7.30
C CYS A 63 7.08 0.75 8.23
N ARG A 64 6.24 0.53 9.26
CA ARG A 64 6.35 -0.55 10.22
C ARG A 64 5.04 -1.33 10.29
N GLY A 65 5.13 -2.64 10.42
CA GLY A 65 3.97 -3.49 10.63
C GLY A 65 4.36 -4.93 10.95
N ARG A 66 3.37 -5.72 11.35
CA ARG A 66 3.58 -7.13 11.72
C ARG A 66 3.97 -7.95 10.48
N CYS A 67 4.87 -8.90 10.63
CA CYS A 67 5.23 -9.81 9.54
C CYS A 67 4.93 -11.27 9.87
N ALA A 68 4.45 -12.01 8.87
CA ALA A 68 4.16 -13.43 8.99
C ALA A 68 4.75 -14.26 7.83
N GLY A 69 5.57 -13.65 6.98
CA GLY A 69 6.15 -14.24 5.77
C GLY A 69 5.17 -14.37 4.59
N VAL A 70 3.87 -14.21 4.81
CA VAL A 70 2.83 -14.30 3.77
C VAL A 70 2.82 -13.07 2.86
N GLU A 71 3.29 -11.93 3.36
CA GLU A 71 3.45 -10.67 2.65
C GLU A 71 4.38 -10.77 1.44
N GLU A 72 5.37 -11.66 1.46
CA GLU A 72 6.30 -11.91 0.34
C GLU A 72 5.60 -12.47 -0.89
N ARG A 73 4.37 -12.99 -0.74
CA ARG A 73 3.55 -13.44 -1.88
C ARG A 73 2.82 -12.27 -2.56
N CYS A 74 2.81 -11.09 -1.95
CA CYS A 74 2.20 -9.89 -2.53
C CYS A 74 3.18 -9.11 -3.40
N LEU A 75 2.81 -8.91 -4.67
CA LEU A 75 3.61 -8.11 -5.60
C LEU A 75 3.76 -6.65 -5.13
N VAL A 76 2.68 -6.05 -4.60
CA VAL A 76 2.69 -4.65 -4.11
C VAL A 76 3.70 -4.51 -2.97
N PHE A 77 3.67 -5.42 -2.00
CA PHE A 77 4.65 -5.42 -0.91
C PHE A 77 6.08 -5.55 -1.44
N ARG A 78 6.33 -6.52 -2.34
CA ARG A 78 7.66 -6.72 -2.92
C ARG A 78 8.20 -5.50 -3.68
N LEU A 79 7.33 -4.76 -4.37
CA LEU A 79 7.71 -3.55 -5.09
C LEU A 79 7.97 -2.38 -4.14
N LEU A 80 7.14 -2.22 -3.11
CA LEU A 80 7.17 -1.03 -2.25
C LEU A 80 8.09 -1.18 -1.05
N ARG A 81 8.37 -2.38 -0.54
CA ARG A 81 9.13 -2.59 0.72
C ARG A 81 10.47 -1.87 0.78
N ARG A 82 11.13 -1.68 -0.37
CA ARG A 82 12.39 -0.93 -0.46
C ARG A 82 12.17 0.58 -0.55
N ALA A 83 11.13 1.01 -1.24
CA ALA A 83 10.78 2.42 -1.40
C ALA A 83 10.29 3.05 -0.09
N VAL A 84 9.62 2.25 0.76
CA VAL A 84 9.10 2.72 2.06
C VAL A 84 9.87 2.17 3.27
N ALA A 85 11.10 1.68 3.05
CA ALA A 85 11.97 1.11 4.08
C ALA A 85 11.19 0.27 5.11
N PHE A 86 10.45 -0.73 4.63
CA PHE A 86 9.48 -1.46 5.46
C PHE A 86 10.18 -2.31 6.52
N GLU A 87 9.83 -2.13 7.79
CA GLU A 87 10.35 -2.88 8.93
C GLU A 87 9.28 -3.80 9.54
N CYS A 88 9.67 -5.04 9.80
CA CYS A 88 8.86 -6.00 10.53
C CYS A 88 9.01 -5.76 12.04
N VAL A 89 7.90 -5.61 12.75
CA VAL A 89 7.84 -5.43 14.21
C VAL A 89 6.96 -6.46 14.89
#